data_AF-A0ABD1I7D7-F1
#
_entry.id   AF-A0ABD1I7D7-F1
#
_cell.length_a   1.000
_cell.length_b   1.000
_cell.length_c   1.000
_cell.angle_alpha   90.00
_cell.angle_beta   90.00
_cell.angle_gamma   90.00
#
_symmetry.space_group_name_H-M   'P 1'
#
loop_
_entity.id
_entity.type
_entity.pdbx_description
1 polymer ?
#
loop_
_entity_poly.entity_id
_entity_poly.type
_entity_poly.pdbx_seq_one_letter_code
_entity_poly.pdbx_strand_id
1 'polypeptide(L)'
;MAAENSKTDLAEDGSVAGFDSLHCLLQSFLPPHLFQEASRLLIRLNCGKMLHSVALPEPAKSLSLNHAFDLQNSIAFPTTKPFLGQKRGIFQKLTPIIKASVASGVNILCLQEAWTMPFAFCTREFAEPIDGESTKFL
;
A
#
# COMPACT_ATOMS: atom_id res chain seq x y z
N MET A 1 17.15 31.28 33.12
CA MET A 1 15.75 30.87 33.29
C MET A 1 15.52 29.73 32.31
N ALA A 2 15.59 28.50 32.79
CA ALA A 2 15.27 27.31 32.01
C ALA A 2 13.75 27.26 31.81
N ALA A 3 13.30 27.02 30.59
CA ALA A 3 11.91 26.70 30.31
C ALA A 3 11.85 25.23 29.85
N GLU A 4 11.10 24.47 30.63
CA GLU A 4 10.86 23.04 30.52
C GLU A 4 10.09 22.65 29.25
N ASN A 5 10.49 21.49 28.71
CA ASN A 5 9.67 20.44 28.11
C ASN A 5 8.17 20.72 27.95
N SER A 6 7.72 20.84 26.69
CA SER A 6 6.45 20.24 26.27
C SER A 6 6.76 18.92 25.56
N LYS A 7 6.69 17.81 26.30
CA LYS A 7 6.57 16.47 25.73
C LYS A 7 5.30 16.46 24.89
N THR A 8 5.45 16.55 23.58
CA THR A 8 4.40 16.08 22.66
C THR A 8 4.46 14.57 22.71
N ASP A 9 3.42 13.96 23.26
CA ASP A 9 3.20 12.53 23.26
C ASP A 9 3.33 12.01 21.83
N LEU A 10 4.47 11.38 21.54
CA LEU A 10 4.72 10.68 20.30
C LEU A 10 3.80 9.48 20.30
N ALA A 11 2.63 9.64 19.68
CA ALA A 11 1.88 8.52 19.16
C ALA A 11 2.78 7.84 18.12
N GLU A 12 3.50 6.81 18.55
CA GLU A 12 4.26 5.92 17.68
C GLU A 12 3.28 5.07 16.85
N ASP A 13 2.62 5.70 15.89
CA ASP A 13 2.22 4.99 14.68
C ASP A 13 3.48 4.91 13.81
N GLY A 14 3.83 3.69 13.36
CA GLY A 14 5.06 3.35 12.65
C GLY A 14 5.20 4.04 11.28
N SER A 15 5.33 5.36 11.30
CA SER A 15 5.37 6.26 10.18
C SER A 15 6.77 6.88 10.09
N VAL A 16 7.15 7.34 8.89
CA VAL A 16 8.48 7.90 8.62
C VAL A 16 8.64 9.21 9.39
N ALA A 17 9.14 9.15 10.63
CA ALA A 17 9.27 10.27 11.56
C ALA A 17 7.95 11.06 11.77
N GLY A 18 6.80 10.37 11.81
CA GLY A 18 5.48 10.98 12.01
C GLY A 18 4.80 11.52 10.74
N PHE A 19 5.35 11.25 9.54
CA PHE A 19 4.71 11.53 8.25
C PHE A 19 4.16 10.29 7.56
N ASP A 20 2.98 10.39 6.95
CA ASP A 20 2.33 9.28 6.23
C ASP A 20 3.11 8.80 5.00
N SER A 21 4.01 9.63 4.47
CA SER A 21 4.87 9.26 3.35
C SER A 21 6.20 10.01 3.37
N LEU A 22 7.21 9.41 2.74
CA LEU A 22 8.49 10.08 2.47
C LEU A 22 8.29 11.36 1.65
N HIS A 23 7.30 11.40 0.75
CA HIS A 23 7.01 12.60 -0.04
C HIS A 23 6.55 13.76 0.86
N CYS A 24 5.65 13.51 1.80
CA CYS A 24 5.18 14.50 2.78
C CYS A 24 6.33 14.97 3.69
N LEU A 25 7.20 14.06 4.13
CA LEU A 25 8.39 14.41 4.89
C LEU A 25 9.30 15.34 4.10
N LEU A 26 9.67 14.94 2.86
CA LEU A 26 10.55 15.75 2.02
C LEU A 26 9.94 17.12 1.70
N GLN A 27 8.64 17.20 1.48
CA GLN A 27 7.94 18.46 1.25
C GLN A 27 7.99 19.39 2.47
N SER A 28 7.92 18.82 3.67
CA SER A 28 7.87 19.58 4.93
C SER A 28 9.25 20.12 5.35
N PHE A 29 10.33 19.43 4.99
CA PHE A 29 11.69 19.78 5.41
C PHE A 29 12.57 20.39 4.32
N LEU A 30 12.24 20.25 3.03
CA LEU A 30 13.05 20.81 1.94
C LEU A 30 12.47 22.14 1.42
N PRO A 31 13.32 23.14 1.15
CA PRO A 31 12.95 24.31 0.37
C PRO A 31 12.32 23.92 -0.99
N PRO A 32 11.39 24.72 -1.56
CA PRO A 32 10.62 24.33 -2.76
C PRO A 32 11.48 23.89 -3.95
N HIS A 33 12.61 24.57 -4.19
CA HIS A 33 13.52 24.24 -5.29
C HIS A 33 14.26 22.91 -5.07
N LEU A 34 14.63 22.59 -3.82
CA LEU A 34 15.27 21.31 -3.49
C LEU A 34 14.26 20.16 -3.48
N PHE A 35 13.05 20.41 -3.01
CA PHE A 35 11.96 19.43 -3.07
C PHE A 35 11.62 19.06 -4.52
N GLN A 36 11.61 20.04 -5.42
CA GLN A 36 11.38 19.82 -6.85
C GLN A 36 12.47 18.92 -7.46
N GLU A 37 13.74 19.18 -7.16
CA GLU A 37 14.85 18.35 -7.66
C GLU A 37 14.88 16.96 -7.02
N ALA A 38 14.62 16.85 -5.71
CA ALA A 38 14.51 15.57 -5.03
C ALA A 38 13.37 14.72 -5.62
N SER A 39 12.19 15.32 -5.82
CA SER A 39 11.05 14.65 -6.46
C SER A 39 11.35 14.27 -7.92
N ARG A 40 12.09 15.11 -8.65
CA ARG A 40 12.52 14.80 -10.02
C ARG A 40 13.39 13.56 -10.05
N LEU A 41 14.39 13.47 -9.17
CA LEU A 41 15.33 12.36 -9.09
C LEU A 41 14.69 11.07 -8.58
N LEU A 42 13.88 11.16 -7.53
CA LEU A 42 13.31 9.99 -6.85
C LEU A 42 12.12 9.38 -7.58
N ILE A 43 11.25 10.21 -8.18
CA ILE A 43 9.92 9.76 -8.64
C ILE A 43 9.72 10.00 -10.14
N ARG A 44 10.38 11.00 -10.75
CA ARG A 44 10.12 11.39 -12.14
C ARG A 44 11.21 10.94 -13.13
N LEU A 45 12.10 10.04 -12.72
CA LEU A 45 13.09 9.43 -13.61
C LEU A 45 13.00 7.91 -13.56
N ASN A 46 12.92 7.28 -14.73
CA ASN A 46 13.14 5.84 -14.88
C ASN A 46 14.21 5.62 -15.95
N CYS A 47 15.31 4.94 -15.59
CA CYS A 47 16.49 4.75 -16.45
C CYS A 47 17.01 6.06 -17.08
N GLY A 48 17.00 7.16 -16.31
CA GLY A 48 17.45 8.48 -16.78
C GLY A 48 16.47 9.21 -17.72
N LYS A 49 15.30 8.63 -18.02
CA LYS A 49 14.26 9.28 -18.82
C LYS A 49 13.19 9.89 -17.93
N MET A 50 12.71 11.07 -18.32
CA MET A 50 11.62 11.76 -17.63
C MET A 50 10.33 10.94 -17.73
N LEU A 51 9.73 10.63 -16.59
CA LEU A 51 8.40 10.04 -16.54
C LEU A 51 7.36 11.15 -16.74
N HIS A 52 6.53 11.00 -17.76
CA HIS A 52 5.35 11.85 -17.94
C HIS A 52 4.29 11.48 -16.90
N SER A 53 3.69 12.50 -16.28
CA SER A 53 2.56 12.28 -15.40
C SER A 53 1.38 11.79 -16.24
N VAL A 54 0.91 10.58 -15.94
CA VAL A 54 -0.29 10.03 -16.55
C VAL A 54 -1.49 10.64 -15.85
N ALA A 55 -2.34 11.35 -16.60
CA ALA A 55 -3.61 11.83 -16.07
C ALA A 55 -4.52 10.64 -15.81
N LEU A 56 -4.61 10.21 -14.55
CA LEU A 56 -5.57 9.22 -14.14
C LEU A 56 -7.00 9.80 -14.26
N PRO A 57 -7.98 9.05 -14.77
CA PRO A 57 -9.38 9.45 -14.75
C PRO A 57 -9.83 9.82 -13.34
N GLU A 58 -10.71 10.81 -13.20
CA GLU A 58 -11.20 11.28 -11.90
C GLU A 58 -11.83 10.17 -11.03
N PRO A 59 -12.60 9.21 -11.59
CA PRO A 59 -13.07 8.06 -10.83
C PRO A 59 -11.91 7.24 -10.26
N ALA A 60 -10.85 7.04 -11.04
CA ALA A 60 -9.68 6.31 -10.59
C ALA A 60 -9.00 7.06 -9.44
N LYS A 61 -8.71 8.37 -9.57
CA LYS A 61 -8.12 9.15 -8.47
C LYS A 61 -8.95 9.08 -7.19
N SER A 62 -10.27 9.24 -7.30
CA SER A 62 -11.17 9.16 -6.14
C SER A 62 -11.13 7.78 -5.48
N LEU A 63 -11.10 6.71 -6.28
CA LEU A 63 -10.98 5.33 -5.79
C LEU A 63 -9.58 5.04 -5.23
N SER A 64 -8.51 5.60 -5.79
CA SER A 64 -7.15 5.51 -5.24
C SER A 64 -7.06 6.14 -3.86
N LEU A 65 -7.62 7.34 -3.70
CA LEU A 65 -7.58 8.09 -2.46
C LEU A 65 -8.42 7.38 -1.38
N ASN A 66 -9.48 6.70 -1.78
CA ASN A 66 -10.35 5.95 -0.88
C ASN A 66 -9.88 4.50 -0.63
N HIS A 67 -9.12 3.88 -1.54
CA HIS A 67 -8.86 2.42 -1.53
C HIS A 67 -7.45 1.94 -1.86
N ALA A 68 -6.49 2.81 -2.23
CA ALA A 68 -5.12 2.50 -2.66
C ALA A 68 -5.02 1.49 -3.82
N PHE A 69 -4.50 1.92 -4.99
CA PHE A 69 -4.40 1.04 -6.16
C PHE A 69 -3.27 0.01 -6.13
N ASP A 70 -2.25 0.23 -5.29
CA ASP A 70 -1.44 -0.88 -4.81
C ASP A 70 -2.25 -1.56 -3.71
N LEU A 71 -2.73 -2.77 -4.01
CA LEU A 71 -3.48 -3.61 -3.09
C LEU A 71 -2.56 -4.13 -1.97
N GLN A 72 -2.10 -3.22 -1.11
CA GLN A 72 -1.45 -3.53 0.15
C GLN A 72 -2.53 -3.86 1.17
N ASN A 73 -2.76 -5.15 1.33
CA ASN A 73 -3.71 -5.66 2.30
C ASN A 73 -2.99 -6.11 3.56
N SER A 74 -3.32 -5.52 4.71
CA SER A 74 -2.97 -6.09 6.00
C SER A 74 -3.82 -7.32 6.33
N ILE A 75 -3.25 -8.28 7.05
CA ILE A 75 -3.97 -9.48 7.50
C ILE A 75 -5.32 -9.09 8.16
N ALA A 76 -6.40 -9.73 7.73
CA ALA A 76 -7.75 -9.40 8.22
C ALA A 76 -8.03 -9.96 9.62
N PHE A 77 -7.29 -11.01 10.01
CA PHE A 77 -7.41 -11.68 11.30
C PHE A 77 -6.04 -12.01 11.88
N PRO A 78 -5.93 -12.21 13.21
CA PRO A 78 -4.69 -12.66 13.84
C PRO A 78 -4.17 -13.96 13.24
N THR A 79 -2.85 -14.10 13.17
CA THR A 79 -2.18 -15.29 12.62
C THR A 79 -2.40 -16.56 13.44
N THR A 80 -2.97 -16.44 14.64
CA THR A 80 -3.37 -17.55 15.52
C THR A 80 -4.72 -18.18 15.16
N LYS A 81 -5.53 -17.53 14.31
CA LYS A 81 -6.79 -18.12 13.83
C LYS A 81 -6.53 -19.24 12.81
N PRO A 82 -7.49 -20.16 12.59
CA PRO A 82 -7.36 -21.15 11.52
C PRO A 82 -7.11 -20.50 10.15
N PHE A 83 -6.19 -21.05 9.36
CA PHE A 83 -5.77 -20.50 8.07
C PHE A 83 -6.94 -20.20 7.13
N LEU A 84 -7.91 -21.11 7.02
CA LEU A 84 -9.11 -20.91 6.18
C LEU A 84 -9.87 -19.63 6.53
N GLY A 85 -9.96 -19.30 7.83
CA GLY A 85 -10.59 -18.07 8.30
C GLY A 85 -9.79 -16.83 7.96
N GLN A 86 -8.46 -16.90 8.08
CA GLN A 86 -7.55 -15.81 7.68
C GLN A 86 -7.68 -15.53 6.17
N LYS A 87 -7.58 -16.59 5.34
CA LYS A 87 -7.70 -16.51 3.88
C LYS A 87 -9.04 -15.94 3.43
N ARG A 88 -10.15 -16.42 4.00
CA ARG A 88 -11.49 -15.87 3.69
C ARG A 88 -11.62 -14.40 4.09
N GLY A 89 -11.03 -14.00 5.22
CA GLY A 89 -10.99 -12.60 5.62
C GLY A 89 -10.26 -11.72 4.60
N ILE A 90 -9.15 -12.23 4.05
CA ILE A 90 -8.41 -11.57 2.96
C ILE A 90 -9.29 -11.46 1.71
N PHE A 91 -9.99 -12.53 1.30
CA PHE A 91 -10.89 -12.50 0.12
C PHE A 91 -12.00 -11.46 0.28
N GLN A 92 -12.61 -11.40 1.47
CA GLN A 92 -13.66 -10.41 1.76
C GLN A 92 -13.13 -8.98 1.65
N LYS A 93 -11.88 -8.75 2.07
CA LYS A 93 -11.23 -7.42 1.99
C LYS A 93 -10.84 -7.04 0.57
N LEU A 94 -10.39 -7.99 -0.24
CA LEU A 94 -9.99 -7.74 -1.63
C LEU A 94 -11.17 -7.62 -2.60
N THR A 95 -12.26 -8.33 -2.35
CA THR A 95 -13.47 -8.31 -3.21
C THR A 95 -13.94 -6.90 -3.59
N PRO A 96 -14.20 -5.96 -2.65
CA PRO A 96 -14.66 -4.62 -3.00
C PRO A 96 -13.61 -3.83 -3.79
N ILE A 97 -12.32 -4.06 -3.53
CA ILE A 97 -11.24 -3.33 -4.19
C ILE A 97 -11.08 -3.81 -5.63
N ILE A 98 -11.07 -5.13 -5.87
CA ILE A 98 -11.06 -5.71 -7.22
C ILE A 98 -12.26 -5.19 -8.02
N LYS A 99 -13.47 -5.17 -7.43
CA LYS A 99 -14.68 -4.63 -8.09
C LYS A 99 -14.52 -3.15 -8.44
N ALA A 100 -13.92 -2.34 -7.57
CA ALA A 100 -13.64 -0.94 -7.84
C ALA A 100 -12.60 -0.75 -8.96
N SER A 101 -11.54 -1.57 -9.00
CA SER A 101 -10.54 -1.56 -10.06
C SER A 101 -11.17 -1.87 -11.42
N VAL A 102 -12.03 -2.90 -11.49
CA VAL A 102 -12.78 -3.25 -12.70
C VAL A 102 -13.69 -2.10 -13.13
N ALA A 103 -14.44 -1.49 -12.19
CA ALA A 103 -15.31 -0.34 -12.46
C ALA A 103 -14.52 0.90 -12.96
N SER A 104 -13.23 0.99 -12.63
CA SER A 104 -12.33 2.06 -13.08
C SER A 104 -11.69 1.80 -14.45
N GLY A 105 -12.01 0.67 -15.09
CA GLY A 105 -11.44 0.29 -16.39
C GLY A 105 -10.01 -0.24 -16.30
N VAL A 106 -9.57 -0.75 -15.14
CA VAL A 106 -8.27 -1.41 -15.00
C VAL A 106 -8.28 -2.74 -15.77
N ASN A 107 -7.41 -2.86 -16.77
CA ASN A 107 -7.28 -4.08 -17.59
C ASN A 107 -6.39 -5.16 -16.95
N ILE A 108 -5.42 -4.76 -16.13
CA ILE A 108 -4.45 -5.65 -15.47
C ILE A 108 -4.34 -5.21 -14.01
N LEU A 109 -4.60 -6.14 -13.08
CA LEU A 109 -4.50 -5.92 -11.65
C LEU A 109 -3.46 -6.88 -11.07
N CYS A 110 -2.55 -6.36 -10.25
CA CYS A 110 -1.55 -7.16 -9.53
C CYS A 110 -1.87 -7.14 -8.03
N LEU A 111 -1.64 -8.26 -7.36
CA LEU A 111 -1.76 -8.38 -5.90
C LEU A 111 -0.37 -8.48 -5.27
N GLN A 112 -0.25 -8.13 -3.99
CA GLN A 112 0.98 -8.29 -3.23
C GLN A 112 1.47 -9.74 -3.25
N GLU A 113 2.79 -9.94 -3.18
CA GLU A 113 3.38 -11.27 -2.99
C GLU A 113 2.73 -11.99 -1.80
N ALA A 114 2.42 -13.28 -1.98
CA ALA A 114 1.78 -14.11 -0.97
C ALA A 114 0.48 -13.53 -0.37
N TRP A 115 -0.29 -12.76 -1.16
CA TRP A 115 -1.49 -12.04 -0.69
C TRP A 115 -2.55 -12.91 0.02
N THR A 116 -2.55 -14.23 -0.18
CA THR A 116 -3.52 -15.18 0.40
C THR A 116 -3.19 -15.59 1.83
N MET A 117 -2.01 -15.22 2.33
CA MET A 117 -1.50 -15.66 3.64
C MET A 117 -0.78 -14.52 4.38
N PRO A 118 -0.69 -14.59 5.72
CA PRO A 118 0.29 -13.79 6.44
C PRO A 118 1.70 -14.10 5.92
N PHE A 119 2.55 -13.08 5.83
CA PHE A 119 3.94 -13.25 5.40
C PHE A 119 4.72 -14.10 6.42
N ALA A 120 4.93 -15.37 6.09
CA ALA A 120 5.57 -16.35 6.96
C ALA A 120 6.59 -17.18 6.16
N PHE A 121 7.88 -16.88 6.35
CA PHE A 121 8.97 -17.63 5.69
C PHE A 121 9.24 -19.01 6.32
N CYS A 122 8.75 -19.27 7.54
CA CYS A 122 9.23 -20.38 8.37
C CYS A 122 8.29 -21.60 8.45
N THR A 123 7.18 -21.63 7.73
CA THR A 123 6.12 -22.64 7.88
C THR A 123 5.70 -23.20 6.52
N ARG A 124 5.91 -24.49 6.29
CA ARG A 124 5.63 -25.19 5.01
C ARG A 124 4.15 -25.48 4.75
N GLU A 125 3.23 -24.88 5.50
CA GLU A 125 1.84 -25.34 5.62
C GLU A 125 0.81 -24.51 4.81
N PHE A 126 1.28 -23.51 4.04
CA PHE A 126 0.42 -22.51 3.39
C PHE A 126 0.32 -22.63 1.86
N ALA A 127 0.90 -23.66 1.26
CA ALA A 127 0.90 -23.85 -0.18
C ALA A 127 -0.44 -24.41 -0.69
N GLU A 128 -0.95 -23.82 -1.77
CA GLU A 128 -2.11 -24.32 -2.51
C GLU A 128 -1.71 -24.75 -3.93
N PRO A 129 -2.43 -25.72 -4.53
CA PRO A 129 -2.30 -26.01 -5.96
C PRO A 129 -2.61 -24.79 -6.83
N ILE A 130 -2.08 -24.76 -8.05
CA ILE A 130 -2.31 -23.65 -9.01
C ILE A 130 -3.79 -23.49 -9.35
N ASP A 131 -4.57 -24.57 -9.32
CA ASP A 131 -6.02 -24.62 -9.50
C ASP A 131 -6.81 -24.55 -8.18
N GLY A 132 -6.15 -24.08 -7.11
CA GLY A 132 -6.69 -23.93 -5.77
C GLY A 132 -7.80 -22.87 -5.66
N GLU A 133 -8.36 -22.76 -4.45
CA GLU A 133 -9.46 -21.85 -4.15
C GLU A 133 -9.11 -20.39 -4.46
N SER A 134 -7.86 -19.99 -4.23
CA SER A 134 -7.38 -18.63 -4.48
C SER A 134 -7.37 -18.25 -5.96
N THR A 135 -7.03 -19.19 -6.85
CA THR A 135 -7.07 -18.97 -8.30
C THR A 135 -8.50 -18.92 -8.82
N LYS A 136 -9.42 -19.72 -8.26
CA LYS A 136 -10.85 -19.71 -8.63
C LYS A 136 -11.59 -18.46 -8.15
N PHE A 137 -11.04 -17.77 -7.16
CA PHE A 137 -11.59 -16.52 -6.63
C PHE A 137 -11.32 -15.32 -7.54
N LEU A 138 -10.20 -15.32 -8.28
CA LEU A 138 -9.84 -14.29 -9.27
C LEU A 138 -10.57 -14.51 -10.60
#